data_AF-A0A7V4HJ07-F1
#
_entry.id   AF-A0A7V4HJ07-F1
#
_cell.length_a   1.000
_cell.length_b   1.000
_cell.length_c   1.000
_cell.angle_alpha   90.00
_cell.angle_beta   90.00
_cell.angle_gamma   90.00
#
_symmetry.space_group_name_H-M   'P 1'
#
loop_
_entity.id
_entity.type
_entity.pdbx_description
1 polymer ?
#
loop_
_entity_poly.entity_id
_entity_poly.type
_entity_poly.pdbx_seq_one_letter_code
_entity_poly.pdbx_strand_id
1 'polypeptide(L)'
;MRRRPSSVAALSLLACAGQVLAAPDSYRAVVIANAASWASLRIVNEYAALRGIPPRHVILLDRIPANERVPVETFRCDILQPVFSEIQRRGLEKTVDTILWGPDIPTVIDVSGDLQGRTLPDILSPYASLNSLTFFAQDVLAGKTCYLSLEANPYARKFLGLKPDSPWTDEERDRFARALAKMKKPSPGDPSSPAPSPSEALALLAAL
;
A
#
# COMPACT_ATOMS: atom_id res chain seq x y z
N MET A 1 30.45 29.87 -64.36
CA MET A 1 29.19 30.55 -63.98
C MET A 1 28.46 29.73 -62.93
N ARG A 2 28.13 30.38 -61.81
CA ARG A 2 27.15 30.09 -60.73
C ARG A 2 27.06 28.70 -60.08
N ARG A 3 27.63 28.64 -58.87
CA ARG A 3 27.16 27.84 -57.73
C ARG A 3 25.68 28.15 -57.41
N ARG A 4 24.92 27.17 -56.94
CA ARG A 4 23.79 27.38 -56.02
C ARG A 4 23.73 26.28 -54.96
N PRO A 5 23.25 26.60 -53.74
CA PRO A 5 23.65 25.93 -52.49
C PRO A 5 22.53 25.10 -51.85
N SER A 6 22.96 24.18 -50.98
CA SER A 6 22.37 23.75 -49.71
C SER A 6 20.89 24.03 -49.47
N SER A 7 20.03 23.00 -49.47
CA SER A 7 18.74 22.99 -48.77
C SER A 7 18.15 21.58 -48.68
N VAL A 8 18.72 20.72 -47.81
CA VAL A 8 17.97 19.60 -47.22
C VAL A 8 18.36 19.52 -45.75
N ALA A 9 18.00 20.57 -45.01
CA ALA A 9 17.95 20.57 -43.56
C ALA A 9 16.57 21.09 -43.17
N ALA A 10 16.02 20.53 -42.09
CA ALA A 10 14.74 20.87 -41.47
C ALA A 10 13.49 20.21 -42.08
N LEU A 11 13.32 18.90 -41.82
CA LEU A 11 11.98 18.34 -41.55
C LEU A 11 12.05 17.03 -40.75
N SER A 12 12.75 17.00 -39.61
CA SER A 12 12.77 15.82 -38.72
C SER A 12 12.97 16.18 -37.26
N LEU A 13 12.20 17.16 -36.77
CA LEU A 13 12.08 17.43 -35.34
C LEU A 13 10.66 17.92 -35.01
N LEU A 14 9.67 17.11 -35.38
CA LEU A 14 8.43 17.06 -34.59
C LEU A 14 8.71 16.13 -33.41
N ALA A 15 9.52 16.62 -32.47
CA ALA A 15 9.70 15.98 -31.19
C ALA A 15 8.32 15.94 -30.54
N CYS A 16 7.71 14.74 -30.54
CA CYS A 16 6.58 14.45 -29.69
C CYS A 16 7.06 14.66 -28.26
N ALA A 17 6.83 15.86 -27.73
CA ALA A 17 6.78 16.12 -26.30
C ALA A 17 5.54 15.41 -25.74
N GLY A 18 5.46 14.09 -25.93
CA GLY A 18 4.66 13.24 -25.08
C GLY A 18 5.32 13.35 -23.72
N GLN A 19 4.73 14.14 -22.84
CA GLN A 19 5.01 14.08 -21.43
C GLN A 19 4.92 12.60 -21.07
N VAL A 20 6.05 11.93 -20.88
CA VAL A 20 6.09 10.61 -20.23
C VAL A 20 5.80 10.91 -18.78
N LEU A 21 4.55 11.26 -18.53
CA LEU A 21 4.00 11.36 -17.21
C LEU A 21 3.86 9.91 -16.82
N ALA A 22 4.76 9.45 -15.97
CA ALA A 22 4.75 8.11 -15.37
C ALA A 22 3.50 7.96 -14.48
N ALA A 23 2.33 8.04 -15.10
CA ALA A 23 1.08 7.58 -14.54
C ALA A 23 1.02 6.07 -14.76
N PRO A 24 0.36 5.34 -13.84
CA PRO A 24 -0.11 4.00 -14.17
C PRO A 24 -0.89 4.07 -15.48
N ASP A 25 -0.76 3.04 -16.31
CA ASP A 25 -1.55 2.89 -17.52
C ASP A 25 -3.02 3.16 -17.16
N SER A 26 -3.61 4.18 -17.78
CA SER A 26 -4.95 4.66 -17.44
C SER A 26 -6.01 3.57 -17.62
N TYR A 27 -5.70 2.57 -18.43
CA TYR A 27 -6.53 1.39 -18.65
C TYR A 27 -6.32 0.28 -17.61
N ARG A 28 -5.31 0.37 -16.74
CA ARG A 28 -5.01 -0.60 -15.68
C ARG A 28 -5.26 -0.05 -14.27
N ALA A 29 -5.61 1.23 -14.16
CA ALA A 29 -5.96 1.89 -12.92
C ALA A 29 -7.48 2.05 -12.74
N VAL A 30 -7.94 1.89 -11.50
CA VAL A 30 -9.23 2.43 -11.03
C VAL A 30 -9.00 3.59 -10.09
N VAL A 31 -9.89 4.59 -10.13
CA VAL A 31 -9.84 5.74 -9.23
C VAL A 31 -11.06 5.71 -8.34
N ILE A 32 -10.81 5.83 -7.03
CA ILE A 32 -11.84 5.80 -6.02
C ILE A 32 -12.16 7.23 -5.60
N ALA A 33 -13.43 7.61 -5.64
CA ALA A 33 -13.92 8.88 -5.11
C ALA A 33 -14.83 8.65 -3.90
N ASN A 34 -14.72 9.53 -2.91
CA ASN A 34 -15.70 9.61 -1.84
C ASN A 34 -16.96 10.29 -2.39
N ALA A 35 -18.07 9.54 -2.50
CA ALA A 35 -19.32 10.03 -3.04
C ALA A 35 -19.96 11.16 -2.21
N ALA A 36 -19.67 11.21 -0.91
CA ALA A 36 -20.17 12.24 -0.01
C ALA A 36 -19.34 13.54 -0.05
N SER A 37 -18.16 13.53 -0.70
CA SER A 37 -17.30 14.72 -0.80
C SER A 37 -17.34 15.34 -2.20
N TRP A 38 -17.84 16.58 -2.27
CA TRP A 38 -17.77 17.38 -3.48
C TRP A 38 -16.34 17.58 -3.98
N ALA A 39 -15.38 17.80 -3.05
CA ALA A 39 -13.98 17.99 -3.40
C ALA A 39 -13.39 16.71 -4.01
N SER A 40 -13.69 15.54 -3.43
CA SER A 40 -13.29 14.23 -3.96
C SER A 40 -13.84 13.98 -5.36
N LEU A 41 -15.15 14.19 -5.56
CA LEU A 41 -15.77 14.07 -6.88
C LEU A 41 -15.12 15.01 -7.91
N ARG A 42 -14.89 16.28 -7.56
CA ARG A 42 -14.30 17.26 -8.49
C ARG A 42 -12.88 16.89 -8.89
N ILE A 43 -12.05 16.53 -7.91
CA ILE A 43 -10.63 16.18 -8.11
C ILE A 43 -10.50 14.87 -8.89
N VAL A 44 -11.26 13.84 -8.51
CA VAL A 44 -11.21 12.54 -9.20
C VAL A 44 -11.69 12.66 -10.65
N ASN A 45 -12.78 13.39 -10.90
CA ASN A 45 -13.26 13.60 -12.27
C ASN A 45 -12.24 14.35 -13.14
N GLU A 46 -11.60 15.40 -12.59
CA GLU A 46 -10.55 16.13 -13.32
C GLU A 46 -9.34 15.25 -13.59
N TYR A 47 -8.88 14.51 -12.57
CA TYR A 47 -7.75 13.60 -12.69
C TYR A 47 -8.02 12.52 -13.74
N ALA A 48 -9.21 11.91 -13.71
CA ALA A 48 -9.62 10.90 -14.68
C ALA A 48 -9.64 11.45 -16.10
N ALA A 49 -10.19 12.67 -16.30
CA ALA A 49 -10.19 13.33 -17.61
C ALA A 49 -8.78 13.61 -18.13
N LEU A 50 -7.90 14.18 -17.29
CA LEU A 50 -6.52 14.52 -17.67
C LEU A 50 -5.66 13.30 -17.97
N ARG A 51 -5.93 12.16 -17.30
CA ARG A 51 -5.18 10.91 -17.48
C ARG A 51 -5.82 9.96 -18.48
N GLY A 52 -6.97 10.30 -19.06
CA GLY A 52 -7.70 9.42 -19.96
C GLY A 52 -8.14 8.12 -19.29
N ILE A 53 -8.53 8.18 -18.01
CA ILE A 53 -9.05 7.02 -17.28
C ILE A 53 -10.50 6.80 -17.74
N PRO A 54 -10.87 5.58 -18.19
CA PRO A 54 -12.23 5.30 -18.63
C PRO A 54 -13.25 5.60 -17.53
N PRO A 55 -14.43 6.19 -17.84
CA PRO A 55 -15.46 6.45 -16.83
C PRO A 55 -15.86 5.21 -16.02
N ARG A 56 -15.83 4.03 -16.63
CA ARG A 56 -16.10 2.75 -15.97
C ARG A 56 -15.07 2.38 -14.87
N HIS A 57 -13.88 2.99 -14.88
CA HIS A 57 -12.83 2.78 -13.87
C HIS A 57 -12.92 3.79 -12.71
N VAL A 58 -13.84 4.74 -12.76
CA VAL A 58 -14.13 5.62 -11.63
C VAL A 58 -15.17 4.93 -10.75
N ILE A 59 -14.77 4.61 -9.52
CA ILE A 59 -15.62 3.95 -8.53
C ILE A 59 -15.97 4.97 -7.46
N LEU A 60 -17.27 5.10 -7.20
CA LEU A 60 -17.79 5.93 -6.13
C LEU A 60 -18.01 5.03 -4.92
N LEU A 61 -17.39 5.38 -3.80
CA LEU A 61 -17.65 4.75 -2.52
C LEU A 61 -18.60 5.61 -1.71
N ASP A 62 -19.74 5.02 -1.37
CA ASP A 62 -20.69 5.58 -0.42
C ASP A 62 -20.33 5.15 1.01
N ARG A 63 -20.76 5.95 1.99
CA ARG A 63 -20.67 5.63 3.43
C ARG A 63 -19.24 5.51 4.00
N ILE A 64 -18.28 6.24 3.44
CA ILE A 64 -16.94 6.33 4.04
C ILE A 64 -17.00 7.16 5.33
N PRO A 65 -16.40 6.72 6.44
CA PRO A 65 -16.26 7.55 7.64
C PRO A 65 -15.53 8.85 7.34
N ALA A 66 -16.00 9.97 7.87
CA ALA A 66 -15.39 11.29 7.67
C ALA A 66 -14.04 11.48 8.42
N ASN A 67 -13.61 10.48 9.19
CA ASN A 67 -12.42 10.56 10.02
C ASN A 67 -11.18 10.19 9.21
N GLU A 68 -10.07 10.90 9.42
CA GLU A 68 -8.78 10.54 8.80
C GLU A 68 -8.27 9.16 9.27
N ARG A 69 -8.67 8.77 10.49
CA ARG A 69 -8.34 7.48 11.11
C ARG A 69 -9.58 6.60 11.24
N VAL A 70 -9.44 5.33 10.85
CA VAL A 70 -10.48 4.30 11.02
C VAL A 70 -9.91 2.99 11.55
N PRO A 71 -10.70 2.17 12.27
CA PRO A 71 -10.32 0.81 12.62
C PRO A 71 -10.14 -0.08 11.38
N VAL A 72 -9.29 -1.09 11.48
CA VAL A 72 -9.03 -2.05 10.40
C VAL A 72 -10.29 -2.81 9.94
N GLU A 73 -11.23 -3.08 10.83
CA GLU A 73 -12.51 -3.71 10.47
C GLU A 73 -13.34 -2.81 9.55
N THR A 74 -13.47 -1.53 9.90
CA THR A 74 -14.12 -0.50 9.08
C THR A 74 -13.43 -0.38 7.72
N PHE A 75 -12.09 -0.40 7.69
CA PHE A 75 -11.36 -0.41 6.43
C PHE A 75 -11.69 -1.64 5.57
N ARG A 76 -11.77 -2.85 6.15
CA ARG A 76 -12.11 -4.06 5.40
C ARG A 76 -13.52 -4.01 4.84
N CYS A 77 -14.52 -3.78 5.70
CA CYS A 77 -15.92 -3.92 5.36
C CYS A 77 -16.48 -2.75 4.57
N ASP A 78 -16.08 -1.52 4.92
CA ASP A 78 -16.72 -0.31 4.37
C ASP A 78 -15.91 0.32 3.22
N ILE A 79 -14.63 -0.07 3.05
CA ILE A 79 -13.76 0.51 2.02
C ILE A 79 -13.24 -0.58 1.09
N LEU A 80 -12.44 -1.52 1.59
CA LEU A 80 -11.68 -2.45 0.74
C LEU A 80 -12.59 -3.46 0.03
N GLN A 81 -13.48 -4.13 0.76
CA GLN A 81 -14.40 -5.11 0.19
C GLN A 81 -15.36 -4.48 -0.84
N PRO A 82 -15.96 -3.30 -0.61
CA PRO A 82 -16.75 -2.60 -1.63
C PRO A 82 -15.95 -2.26 -2.89
N VAL A 83 -14.69 -1.83 -2.77
CA VAL A 83 -13.84 -1.56 -3.94
C VAL A 83 -13.63 -2.81 -4.77
N PHE A 84 -13.22 -3.92 -4.14
CA PHE A 84 -13.04 -5.19 -4.88
C PHE A 84 -14.35 -5.71 -5.46
N SER A 85 -15.46 -5.54 -4.75
CA SER A 85 -16.79 -5.91 -5.25
C SER A 85 -17.17 -5.11 -6.50
N GLU A 86 -16.88 -3.81 -6.55
CA GLU A 86 -17.13 -2.98 -7.73
C GLU A 86 -16.21 -3.33 -8.91
N ILE A 87 -14.93 -3.62 -8.65
CA ILE A 87 -13.99 -4.10 -9.66
C ILE A 87 -14.51 -5.41 -10.28
N GLN A 88 -14.94 -6.35 -9.44
CA GLN A 88 -15.51 -7.62 -9.86
C GLN A 88 -16.80 -7.44 -10.66
N ARG A 89 -17.76 -6.68 -10.12
CA ARG A 89 -19.07 -6.43 -10.75
C ARG A 89 -18.93 -5.82 -12.14
N ARG A 90 -17.89 -5.01 -12.37
CA ARG A 90 -17.59 -4.36 -13.66
C ARG A 90 -16.71 -5.21 -14.58
N GLY A 91 -16.30 -6.40 -14.15
CA GLY A 91 -15.45 -7.32 -14.93
C GLY A 91 -14.01 -6.82 -15.13
N LEU A 92 -13.51 -6.00 -14.20
CA LEU A 92 -12.22 -5.31 -14.35
C LEU A 92 -11.03 -6.08 -13.74
N GLU A 93 -11.27 -7.20 -13.05
CA GLU A 93 -10.27 -7.96 -12.28
C GLU A 93 -9.05 -8.39 -13.10
N LYS A 94 -9.24 -8.69 -14.40
CA LYS A 94 -8.15 -9.14 -15.28
C LYS A 94 -7.33 -7.99 -15.88
N THR A 95 -7.83 -6.77 -15.78
CA THR A 95 -7.25 -5.59 -16.43
C THR A 95 -6.63 -4.64 -15.42
N VAL A 96 -7.27 -4.48 -14.26
CA VAL A 96 -6.88 -3.54 -13.23
C VAL A 96 -5.81 -4.15 -12.32
N ASP A 97 -4.73 -3.42 -12.10
CA ASP A 97 -3.68 -3.75 -11.13
C ASP A 97 -3.38 -2.61 -10.15
N THR A 98 -3.97 -1.44 -10.38
CA THR A 98 -3.68 -0.23 -9.61
C THR A 98 -4.97 0.37 -9.07
N ILE A 99 -5.02 0.63 -7.77
CA ILE A 99 -6.10 1.37 -7.11
C ILE A 99 -5.55 2.74 -6.72
N LEU A 100 -6.18 3.79 -7.23
CA LEU A 100 -5.85 5.19 -6.96
C LEU A 100 -6.89 5.77 -6.00
N TRP A 101 -6.45 6.23 -4.84
CA TRP A 101 -7.33 6.81 -3.83
C TRP A 101 -7.48 8.32 -4.04
N GLY A 102 -8.73 8.77 -4.21
CA GLY A 102 -9.09 10.18 -4.20
C GLY A 102 -8.98 10.79 -2.79
N PRO A 103 -9.16 12.11 -2.68
CA PRO A 103 -9.12 12.78 -1.38
C PRO A 103 -10.37 12.45 -0.56
N ASP A 104 -10.32 12.82 0.72
CA ASP A 104 -11.37 12.57 1.71
C ASP A 104 -11.69 11.07 1.91
N ILE A 105 -10.67 10.23 1.71
CA ILE A 105 -10.66 8.81 2.09
C ILE A 105 -9.71 8.66 3.28
N PRO A 106 -10.08 7.91 4.34
CA PRO A 106 -9.23 7.69 5.49
C PRO A 106 -7.85 7.16 5.09
N THR A 107 -6.80 7.84 5.54
CA THR A 107 -5.41 7.52 5.17
C THR A 107 -4.71 6.67 6.23
N VAL A 108 -5.18 6.76 7.48
CA VAL A 108 -4.61 6.08 8.65
C VAL A 108 -5.54 4.97 9.12
N ILE A 109 -5.03 3.74 9.13
CA ILE A 109 -5.81 2.57 9.56
C ILE A 109 -5.22 2.03 10.85
N ASP A 110 -6.06 1.93 11.88
CA ASP A 110 -5.69 1.37 13.17
C ASP A 110 -5.84 -0.17 13.15
N VAL A 111 -4.70 -0.87 13.17
CA VAL A 111 -4.62 -2.33 13.10
C VAL A 111 -4.59 -3.00 14.47
N SER A 112 -4.77 -2.25 15.56
CA SER A 112 -4.80 -2.79 16.91
C SER A 112 -5.83 -3.91 17.08
N GLY A 113 -6.97 -3.83 16.38
CA GLY A 113 -8.00 -4.87 16.36
C GLY A 113 -7.49 -6.25 15.88
N ASP A 114 -6.51 -6.28 14.98
CA ASP A 114 -5.94 -7.53 14.46
C ASP A 114 -4.84 -8.11 15.33
N LEU A 115 -4.31 -7.31 16.26
CA LEU A 115 -3.26 -7.78 17.15
C LEU A 115 -3.78 -8.82 18.16
N GLN A 116 -5.08 -8.85 18.48
CA GLN A 116 -5.68 -9.80 19.43
C GLN A 116 -4.89 -9.91 20.75
N GLY A 117 -4.40 -8.78 21.27
CA GLY A 117 -3.58 -8.73 22.49
C GLY A 117 -2.08 -9.00 22.28
N ARG A 118 -1.61 -9.25 21.05
CA ARG A 118 -0.18 -9.33 20.72
C ARG A 118 0.46 -7.95 20.84
N THR A 119 1.61 -7.89 21.50
CA THR A 119 2.42 -6.67 21.56
C THR A 119 3.23 -6.51 20.30
N LEU A 120 3.13 -5.36 19.65
CA LEU A 120 4.06 -4.96 18.60
C LEU A 120 5.45 -4.67 19.20
N PRO A 121 6.54 -4.96 18.46
CA PRO A 121 7.86 -4.45 18.82
C PRO A 121 7.84 -2.92 18.94
N ASP A 122 8.66 -2.34 19.82
CA ASP A 122 8.70 -0.89 20.09
C ASP A 122 8.98 -0.02 18.83
N ILE A 123 9.52 -0.64 17.77
CA ILE A 123 9.80 0.00 16.48
C ILE A 123 8.57 0.08 15.56
N LEU A 124 7.49 -0.62 15.88
CA LEU A 124 6.27 -0.68 15.09
C LEU A 124 5.11 0.03 15.80
N SER A 125 4.36 0.79 15.02
CA SER A 125 3.13 1.46 15.45
C SER A 125 1.91 0.65 15.01
N PRO A 126 0.80 0.66 15.78
CA PRO A 126 -0.46 0.03 15.35
C PRO A 126 -1.17 0.82 14.25
N TYR A 127 -0.57 1.89 13.73
CA TYR A 127 -1.14 2.67 12.63
C TYR A 127 -0.47 2.31 11.31
N ALA A 128 -1.28 1.84 10.36
CA ALA A 128 -0.87 1.51 9.00
C ALA A 128 -1.42 2.51 7.99
N SER A 129 -0.76 2.63 6.84
CA SER A 129 -1.23 3.46 5.72
C SER A 129 -2.25 2.69 4.88
N LEU A 130 -3.27 3.42 4.40
CA LEU A 130 -4.23 2.97 3.39
C LEU A 130 -3.56 2.22 2.22
N ASN A 131 -2.49 2.79 1.66
CA ASN A 131 -1.80 2.20 0.50
C ASN A 131 -1.11 0.88 0.87
N SER A 132 -0.47 0.81 2.04
CA SER A 132 0.20 -0.41 2.50
C SER A 132 -0.81 -1.54 2.72
N LEU A 133 -1.95 -1.26 3.36
CA LEU A 133 -2.98 -2.29 3.54
C LEU A 133 -3.69 -2.68 2.24
N THR A 134 -3.78 -1.75 1.29
CA THR A 134 -4.27 -2.05 -0.07
C THR A 134 -3.34 -3.02 -0.79
N PHE A 135 -2.03 -2.84 -0.66
CA PHE A 135 -1.04 -3.77 -1.22
C PHE A 135 -1.19 -5.19 -0.64
N PHE A 136 -1.45 -5.29 0.67
CA PHE A 136 -1.70 -6.56 1.36
C PHE A 136 -3.18 -6.95 1.40
N ALA A 137 -4.00 -6.49 0.45
CA ALA A 137 -5.45 -6.65 0.51
C ALA A 137 -5.92 -8.09 0.74
N GLN A 138 -5.26 -9.08 0.16
CA GLN A 138 -5.62 -10.49 0.33
C GLN A 138 -5.49 -10.95 1.79
N ASP A 139 -4.40 -10.58 2.46
CA ASP A 139 -4.14 -10.95 3.84
C ASP A 139 -5.04 -10.16 4.79
N VAL A 140 -5.22 -8.86 4.51
CA VAL A 140 -6.10 -7.99 5.28
C VAL A 140 -7.54 -8.49 5.23
N LEU A 141 -8.09 -8.78 4.04
CA LEU A 141 -9.45 -9.33 3.88
C LEU A 141 -9.60 -10.72 4.51
N ALA A 142 -8.53 -11.51 4.55
CA ALA A 142 -8.51 -12.80 5.22
C ALA A 142 -8.33 -12.72 6.75
N GLY A 143 -8.18 -11.52 7.32
CA GLY A 143 -7.92 -11.31 8.75
C GLY A 143 -6.58 -11.88 9.22
N LYS A 144 -5.61 -12.06 8.31
CA LYS A 144 -4.29 -12.58 8.64
C LYS A 144 -3.35 -11.44 9.01
N THR A 145 -2.52 -11.63 10.04
CA THR A 145 -1.59 -10.60 10.54
C THR A 145 -0.23 -10.59 9.83
N CYS A 146 -0.02 -11.43 8.81
CA CYS A 146 1.29 -11.53 8.12
C CYS A 146 1.75 -10.21 7.48
N TYR A 147 0.82 -9.31 7.12
CA TYR A 147 1.15 -7.98 6.60
C TYR A 147 1.80 -7.04 7.63
N LEU A 148 1.76 -7.37 8.93
CA LEU A 148 2.42 -6.61 10.01
C LEU A 148 3.90 -7.01 10.19
N SER A 149 4.35 -8.06 9.50
CA SER A 149 5.73 -8.49 9.56
C SER A 149 6.68 -7.49 8.91
N LEU A 150 7.86 -7.28 9.51
CA LEU A 150 8.93 -6.50 8.90
C LEU A 150 9.45 -7.12 7.59
N GLU A 151 9.19 -8.41 7.40
CA GLU A 151 9.53 -9.15 6.18
C GLU A 151 8.32 -9.39 5.26
N ALA A 152 7.18 -8.74 5.53
CA ALA A 152 5.94 -8.96 4.80
C ALA A 152 6.07 -8.61 3.30
N ASN A 153 6.83 -7.57 2.96
CA ASN A 153 6.98 -7.12 1.59
C ASN A 153 8.03 -7.98 0.84
N PRO A 154 7.63 -8.81 -0.13
CA PRO A 154 8.57 -9.65 -0.88
C PRO A 154 9.45 -8.84 -1.84
N TYR A 155 9.03 -7.63 -2.22
CA TYR A 155 9.80 -6.73 -3.08
C TYR A 155 10.87 -5.97 -2.31
N ALA A 156 10.74 -5.88 -0.98
CA ALA A 156 11.79 -5.31 -0.16
C ALA A 156 12.98 -6.26 -0.12
N ARG A 157 14.18 -5.70 -0.24
CA ARG A 157 15.41 -6.47 -0.08
C ARG A 157 15.42 -7.06 1.32
N LYS A 158 15.32 -8.38 1.43
CA LYS A 158 15.49 -9.09 2.69
C LYS A 158 16.90 -8.86 3.21
N PHE A 159 17.04 -8.70 4.52
CA PHE A 159 18.34 -8.66 5.21
C PHE A 159 19.02 -10.04 5.25
N LEU A 160 18.90 -10.83 4.17
CA LEU A 160 19.55 -12.12 4.04
C LEU A 160 21.04 -11.89 3.81
N GLY A 161 21.80 -11.98 4.89
CA GLY A 161 23.26 -11.99 4.86
C GLY A 161 23.86 -10.66 4.45
N LEU A 162 23.63 -9.60 5.24
CA LEU A 162 24.50 -8.42 5.22
C LEU A 162 25.94 -8.90 5.40
N LYS A 163 26.67 -9.04 4.28
CA LYS A 163 28.11 -9.18 4.32
C LYS A 163 28.65 -7.83 4.79
N PRO A 164 29.49 -7.80 5.83
CA PRO A 164 30.19 -6.58 6.20
C PRO A 164 30.86 -5.97 4.96
N ASP A 165 30.59 -4.70 4.66
CA ASP A 165 31.31 -3.97 3.59
C ASP A 165 32.81 -3.82 3.92
N SER A 166 33.19 -4.09 5.17
CA SER A 166 34.55 -4.04 5.69
C SER A 166 34.67 -5.05 6.84
N PRO A 167 35.88 -5.56 7.15
CA PRO A 167 36.06 -6.39 8.35
C PRO A 167 35.71 -5.57 9.59
N TRP A 168 34.57 -5.90 10.20
CA TRP A 168 34.10 -5.24 11.41
C TRP A 168 35.07 -5.47 12.57
N THR A 169 35.14 -4.48 13.46
CA THR A 169 35.78 -4.63 14.77
C THR A 169 34.97 -5.57 15.68
N ASP A 170 35.57 -6.07 16.75
CA ASP A 170 34.86 -6.90 17.76
C ASP A 170 33.68 -6.14 18.38
N GLU A 171 33.84 -4.83 18.65
CA GLU A 171 32.78 -4.00 19.23
C GLU A 171 31.57 -3.85 18.30
N GLU A 172 31.80 -3.72 16.99
CA GLU A 172 30.75 -3.63 15.98
C GLU A 172 30.01 -4.95 15.82
N ARG A 173 30.74 -6.08 15.85
CA ARG A 173 30.13 -7.43 15.87
C ARG A 173 29.22 -7.61 17.08
N ASP A 174 29.68 -7.23 18.26
CA ASP A 174 28.88 -7.34 19.49
C ASP A 174 27.67 -6.41 19.48
N ARG A 175 27.82 -5.19 18.95
CA ARG A 175 26.71 -4.24 18.79
C ARG A 175 25.66 -4.79 17.82
N PHE A 176 26.09 -5.37 16.71
CA PHE A 176 25.21 -5.99 15.72
C PHE A 176 24.49 -7.23 16.29
N ALA A 177 25.20 -8.09 17.03
CA ALA A 177 24.59 -9.23 17.71
C ALA A 177 23.52 -8.81 18.73
N ARG A 178 23.78 -7.75 19.50
CA ARG A 178 22.80 -7.16 20.43
C ARG A 178 21.57 -6.59 19.69
N ALA A 179 21.76 -5.97 18.53
CA ALA A 179 20.66 -5.47 17.70
C ALA A 179 19.82 -6.63 17.13
N LEU A 180 20.45 -7.67 16.59
CA LEU A 180 19.78 -8.87 16.09
C LEU A 180 19.01 -9.60 17.21
N ALA A 181 19.56 -9.69 18.41
CA ALA A 181 18.86 -10.28 19.55
C ALA A 181 17.57 -9.53 19.91
N LYS A 182 17.56 -8.19 19.76
CA LYS A 182 16.35 -7.37 19.94
C LYS A 182 15.34 -7.56 18.78
N MET A 183 15.82 -7.79 17.57
CA MET A 183 14.98 -8.10 16.40
C MET A 183 14.36 -9.50 16.46
N LYS A 184 15.00 -10.46 17.15
CA LYS A 184 14.54 -11.85 17.26
C LYS A 184 13.28 -12.05 18.14
N LYS A 185 12.69 -10.97 18.66
CA LYS A 185 11.33 -11.04 19.22
C LYS A 185 10.37 -11.38 18.08
N PRO A 186 9.54 -12.43 18.20
CA PRO A 186 8.69 -12.87 17.10
C PRO A 186 7.81 -11.71 16.64
N SER A 187 7.89 -11.41 15.34
CA SER A 187 7.06 -10.40 14.74
C SER A 187 5.60 -10.87 14.81
N PRO A 188 4.64 -9.99 15.17
CA PRO A 188 3.24 -10.35 15.16
C PRO A 188 2.83 -10.79 13.74
N GLY A 189 2.61 -12.10 13.56
CA GLY A 189 2.28 -12.68 12.25
C GLY A 189 3.33 -13.61 11.66
N ASP A 190 4.40 -13.94 12.38
CA ASP A 190 5.29 -15.04 12.01
C ASP A 190 4.48 -16.37 11.95
N PRO A 191 4.38 -17.04 10.79
CA PRO A 191 3.64 -18.30 10.67
C PRO A 191 4.20 -19.44 11.53
N SER A 192 5.41 -19.28 12.07
CA SER A 192 6.03 -20.21 13.02
C SER A 192 5.70 -19.93 14.50
N SER A 193 5.06 -18.81 14.81
CA SER A 193 4.62 -18.51 16.18
C SER A 193 3.28 -19.17 16.48
N PRO A 194 3.19 -20.07 17.48
CA PRO A 194 1.92 -20.67 17.87
C PRO A 194 0.96 -19.60 18.39
N ALA A 195 -0.33 -19.73 18.07
CA ALA A 195 -1.36 -18.90 18.67
C ALA A 195 -1.29 -19.03 20.22
N PRO A 196 -1.51 -17.95 20.98
CA PRO A 196 -1.52 -18.04 22.44
C PRO A 196 -2.55 -19.08 22.87
N SER A 197 -2.15 -19.93 23.82
CA SER A 197 -3.01 -20.97 24.34
C SER A 197 -4.25 -20.37 25.01
N PRO A 198 -5.41 -21.07 25.06
CA PRO A 198 -6.63 -20.56 25.68
C PRO A 198 -6.44 -20.12 27.14
N SER A 199 -5.47 -20.71 27.86
CA SER A 199 -5.10 -20.32 29.22
C SER A 199 -4.36 -18.97 29.28
N GLU A 200 -3.54 -18.65 28.29
CA GLU A 200 -2.82 -17.37 28.22
C GLU A 200 -3.77 -16.23 27.84
N ALA A 201 -4.75 -16.49 26.97
CA ALA A 201 -5.81 -15.53 26.65
C ALA A 201 -6.68 -15.18 27.87
N LEU A 202 -6.98 -16.18 28.72
CA LEU A 202 -7.72 -15.96 29.97
C LEU A 202 -6.90 -15.18 31.01
N ALA A 203 -5.59 -15.42 31.09
CA ALA A 203 -4.71 -14.70 32.00
C ALA A 203 -4.54 -13.21 31.62
N LEU A 204 -4.55 -12.90 30.32
CA LEU A 204 -4.51 -11.53 29.82
C LEU A 204 -5.82 -10.76 30.06
N LEU A 205 -6.97 -11.45 30.00
CA LEU A 205 -8.27 -10.88 30.35
C LEU A 205 -8.45 -10.63 31.86
N ALA A 206 -7.77 -11.42 32.70
CA ALA A 206 -7.78 -11.25 34.16
C ALA A 206 -6.79 -10.17 34.65
N ALA A 207 -5.93 -9.65 33.77
CA ALA A 207 -4.95 -8.60 34.06
C ALA A 207 -5.39 -7.19 33.59
N LEU A 208 -6.63 -7.07 33.08
CA LEU A 208 -7.34 -5.82 32.78
C LEU A 208 -8.39 -5.53 33.86
#